data_AF-A0A7W0LP02-F1
#
_entry.id   AF-A0A7W0LP02-F1
#
_cell.length_a   1.000
_cell.length_b   1.000
_cell.length_c   1.000
_cell.angle_alpha   90.00
_cell.angle_beta   90.00
_cell.angle_gamma   90.00
#
_symmetry.space_group_name_H-M   'P 1'
#
loop_
_entity.id
_entity.type
_entity.pdbx_description
1 polymer ?
#
loop_
_entity_poly.entity_id
_entity_poly.type
_entity_poly.pdbx_seq_one_letter_code
_entity_poly.pdbx_strand_id
1 'polypeptide(L)'
;MGLHEKIEDLVVEVEGYELEPLEQRFSPEFTRHCTVIRIKGAGTDGVGEDVIYEGLDHIALQAAGPVLPLSGTRPLGELLELIRSTDLFPDSPPVREDSRN
;
A
#
# COMPACT_ATOMS: atom_id res chain seq x y z
N MET A 1 28.60 1.35 -1.07
CA MET A 1 27.52 0.79 -0.25
C MET A 1 26.47 1.87 -0.03
N GLY A 2 25.30 1.70 -0.64
CA GLY A 2 24.17 2.62 -0.52
C GLY A 2 23.56 2.59 0.88
N LEU A 3 22.72 3.57 1.22
CA LEU A 3 21.97 3.55 2.47
C LEU A 3 20.99 2.35 2.52
N HIS A 4 20.40 2.00 1.37
CA HIS A 4 19.48 0.87 1.24
C HIS A 4 20.13 -0.45 1.65
N GLU A 5 21.30 -0.78 1.09
CA GLU A 5 22.08 -1.99 1.41
C GLU A 5 22.43 -2.10 2.92
N LYS A 6 22.48 -0.98 3.65
CA LYS A 6 22.76 -0.97 5.09
C LYS A 6 21.54 -1.29 5.96
N ILE A 7 20.33 -1.16 5.42
CA ILE A 7 19.07 -1.33 6.15
C ILE A 7 18.29 -2.57 5.72
N GLU A 8 18.69 -3.24 4.63
CA GLU A 8 18.02 -4.44 4.13
C GLU A 8 17.93 -5.56 5.18
N ASP A 9 19.00 -5.77 5.96
CA ASP A 9 19.07 -6.81 7.00
C ASP A 9 18.37 -6.41 8.31
N LEU A 10 17.82 -5.20 8.41
CA LEU A 10 17.10 -4.77 9.61
C LEU A 10 15.82 -5.59 9.75
N VAL A 11 15.69 -6.33 10.86
CA VAL A 11 14.48 -7.10 11.14
C VAL A 11 13.34 -6.16 11.54
N VAL A 12 12.23 -6.27 10.83
CA VAL A 12 10.98 -5.55 11.11
C VAL A 12 9.88 -6.55 11.45
N GLU A 13 8.97 -6.14 12.32
CA GLU A 13 7.75 -6.87 12.66
C GLU A 13 6.56 -6.12 12.09
N VAL A 14 5.71 -6.82 11.33
CA VAL A 14 4.42 -6.32 10.85
C VAL A 14 3.33 -7.13 11.53
N GLU A 15 2.51 -6.48 12.34
CA GLU A 15 1.33 -7.09 12.96
C GLU A 15 0.15 -7.10 11.97
N GLY A 16 0.03 -6.03 11.18
CA GLY A 16 -0.97 -5.88 10.13
C GLY A 16 -0.93 -4.49 9.54
N TYR A 17 -1.95 -4.17 8.76
CA TYR A 17 -2.12 -2.83 8.20
C TYR A 17 -3.59 -2.42 8.12
N GLU A 18 -3.82 -1.12 8.05
CA GLU A 18 -5.14 -0.50 7.93
C GLU A 18 -5.19 0.37 6.68
N LEU A 19 -6.39 0.48 6.11
CA LEU A 19 -6.70 1.34 4.98
C LEU A 19 -7.57 2.50 5.47
N GLU A 20 -7.11 3.72 5.26
CA GLU A 20 -7.83 4.93 5.62
C GLU A 20 -8.17 5.71 4.34
N PRO A 21 -9.46 5.87 3.99
CA PRO A 21 -9.85 6.59 2.80
C PRO A 21 -9.70 8.09 2.99
N LEU A 22 -9.13 8.76 2.00
CA LEU A 22 -9.13 10.21 1.88
C LEU A 22 -9.81 10.62 0.57
N GLU A 23 -10.56 11.71 0.60
CA GLU A 23 -11.13 12.30 -0.60
C GLU A 23 -11.01 13.83 -0.57
N GLN A 24 -10.76 14.41 -1.74
CA GLN A 24 -10.74 15.85 -1.92
C GLN A 24 -11.45 16.21 -3.22
N ARG A 25 -12.54 16.98 -3.10
CA ARG A 25 -13.27 17.53 -4.25
C ARG A 25 -12.56 18.75 -4.80
N PHE A 26 -12.15 18.69 -6.07
CA PHE A 26 -11.49 19.80 -6.78
C PHE A 26 -12.47 20.55 -7.69
N SER A 27 -13.45 19.85 -8.28
CA SER A 27 -14.53 20.46 -9.08
C SER A 27 -15.85 19.69 -8.91
N PRO A 28 -16.97 20.15 -9.50
CA PRO A 28 -18.20 19.37 -9.50
C PRO A 28 -18.05 17.97 -10.12
N GLU A 29 -17.18 17.84 -11.12
CA GLU A 29 -16.93 16.64 -11.93
C GLU A 29 -15.74 15.80 -11.44
N PHE A 30 -14.89 16.35 -10.55
CA PHE A 30 -13.66 15.68 -10.13
C PHE A 30 -13.46 15.70 -8.62
N THR A 31 -13.43 14.49 -8.04
CA THR A 31 -13.02 14.20 -6.67
C THR A 31 -11.82 13.26 -6.75
N ARG A 32 -10.70 13.67 -6.14
CA ARG A 32 -9.53 12.81 -6.01
C ARG A 32 -9.72 11.93 -4.79
N HIS A 33 -9.61 10.62 -4.98
CA HIS A 33 -9.52 9.66 -3.89
C HIS A 33 -8.05 9.31 -3.65
N CYS A 34 -7.71 9.06 -2.38
CA CYS A 34 -6.43 8.49 -1.97
C CYS A 34 -6.71 7.46 -0.87
N THR A 35 -5.80 6.49 -0.72
CA THR A 35 -5.87 5.54 0.40
C THR A 35 -4.57 5.64 1.20
N VAL A 36 -4.67 6.05 2.46
CA VAL A 36 -3.56 5.95 3.40
C VAL A 36 -3.44 4.49 3.84
N ILE A 37 -2.25 3.93 3.67
CA ILE A 37 -1.91 2.58 4.11
C ILE A 37 -1.05 2.73 5.36
N ARG A 38 -1.57 2.25 6.50
CA ARG A 38 -0.87 2.28 7.79
C ARG A 38 -0.45 0.89 8.19
N ILE A 39 0.84 0.60 8.14
CA ILE A 39 1.44 -0.65 8.60
C ILE A 39 1.79 -0.49 10.08
N LYS A 40 1.38 -1.45 10.92
CA LYS A 40 1.64 -1.45 12.37
C LYS A 40 2.56 -2.58 12.76
N GLY A 41 3.47 -2.35 13.71
CA GLY A 41 4.22 -3.42 14.35
C GLY A 41 5.28 -2.92 15.34
N ALA A 42 5.57 -3.75 16.35
CA ALA A 42 6.53 -3.45 17.41
C ALA A 42 6.26 -2.10 18.13
N GLY A 43 4.98 -1.72 18.25
CA GLY A 43 4.57 -0.44 18.85
C GLY A 43 4.88 0.80 17.99
N THR A 44 5.17 0.62 16.70
CA THR A 44 5.44 1.71 15.74
C THR A 44 4.58 1.59 14.48
N ASP A 45 4.44 2.71 13.78
CA ASP A 45 3.65 2.82 12.55
C ASP A 45 4.53 3.24 11.37
N GLY A 46 4.33 2.59 10.22
CA GLY A 46 4.74 3.08 8.91
C GLY A 46 3.53 3.55 8.11
N VAL A 47 3.63 4.70 7.42
CA VAL A 47 2.51 5.29 6.69
C VAL A 47 2.92 5.56 5.25
N GLY A 48 2.12 5.09 4.30
CA GLY A 48 2.23 5.37 2.88
C GLY A 48 0.87 5.78 2.30
N GLU A 49 0.87 6.29 1.07
CA GLU A 49 -0.34 6.71 0.37
C GLU A 49 -0.37 6.07 -1.02
N ASP A 50 -1.50 5.47 -1.36
CA ASP A 50 -1.85 5.10 -2.72
C ASP A 50 -2.47 6.31 -3.43
N VAL A 51 -1.94 6.62 -4.62
CA VAL A 51 -2.26 7.82 -5.41
C VAL A 51 -2.75 7.48 -6.83
N ILE A 52 -3.30 6.29 -7.04
CA ILE A 52 -4.01 5.95 -8.29
C ILE A 52 -5.07 7.03 -8.60
N TYR A 53 -5.22 7.42 -9.88
CA TYR A 53 -6.12 8.53 -10.24
C TYR A 53 -7.60 8.11 -10.29
N GLU A 54 -7.86 6.81 -10.43
CA GLU A 54 -9.16 6.26 -10.76
C GLU A 54 -9.88 5.87 -9.47
N GLY A 55 -10.89 6.65 -9.10
CA GLY A 55 -11.61 6.46 -7.84
C GLY A 55 -12.27 5.08 -7.68
N LEU A 56 -12.63 4.41 -8.77
CA LEU A 56 -13.15 3.03 -8.70
C LEU A 56 -12.12 2.03 -8.16
N ASP A 57 -10.84 2.23 -8.47
CA ASP A 57 -9.76 1.37 -7.98
C ASP A 57 -9.55 1.59 -6.47
N HIS A 58 -9.68 2.84 -5.97
CA HIS A 58 -9.69 3.11 -4.52
C HIS A 58 -10.88 2.45 -3.82
N ILE A 59 -12.08 2.50 -4.42
CA ILE A 59 -13.27 1.85 -3.85
C ILE A 59 -13.07 0.33 -3.79
N ALA A 60 -12.51 -0.27 -4.84
CA ALA A 60 -12.21 -1.70 -4.87
C ALA A 60 -11.19 -2.09 -3.79
N LEU A 61 -10.10 -1.34 -3.64
CA LEU A 61 -9.10 -1.55 -2.59
C LEU A 61 -9.71 -1.46 -1.18
N GLN A 62 -10.53 -0.44 -0.93
CA GLN A 62 -11.23 -0.28 0.36
C GLN A 62 -12.22 -1.42 0.64
N ALA A 63 -12.92 -1.89 -0.39
CA ALA A 63 -13.85 -3.01 -0.26
C ALA A 63 -13.14 -4.35 0.00
N ALA A 64 -11.97 -4.57 -0.60
CA ALA A 64 -11.14 -5.74 -0.34
C ALA A 64 -10.62 -5.75 1.11
N GLY A 65 -10.23 -4.59 1.63
CA GLY A 65 -9.68 -4.45 2.97
C GLY A 65 -8.21 -4.91 3.06
N PRO A 66 -7.66 -5.06 4.27
CA PRO A 66 -6.25 -5.38 4.47
C PRO A 66 -5.94 -6.87 4.28
N VAL A 67 -6.11 -7.38 3.06
CA VAL A 67 -6.03 -8.81 2.73
C VAL A 67 -4.64 -9.30 2.29
N LEU A 68 -3.69 -8.40 2.07
CA LEU A 68 -2.34 -8.76 1.62
C LEU A 68 -1.56 -9.47 2.74
N PRO A 69 -0.73 -10.49 2.42
CA PRO A 69 -0.03 -11.30 3.41
C PRO A 69 1.22 -10.61 3.99
N LEU A 70 1.08 -9.37 4.46
CA LEU A 70 2.19 -8.54 4.94
C LEU A 70 2.59 -8.82 6.39
N SER A 71 1.74 -9.45 7.21
CA SER A 71 2.05 -9.73 8.62
C SER A 71 3.20 -10.72 8.78
N GLY A 72 3.99 -10.55 9.84
CA GLY A 72 5.13 -11.41 10.20
C GLY A 72 6.42 -10.63 10.46
N THR A 73 7.43 -11.35 10.95
CA THR A 73 8.77 -10.83 11.22
C THR A 73 9.72 -11.24 10.09
N ARG A 74 10.42 -10.26 9.50
CA ARG A 74 11.37 -10.50 8.38
C ARG A 74 12.38 -9.37 8.25
N PRO A 75 13.51 -9.57 7.52
CA PRO A 75 14.37 -8.46 7.11
C PRO A 75 13.60 -7.44 6.26
N LEU A 76 13.93 -6.16 6.40
CA LEU A 76 13.30 -5.08 5.65
C LEU A 76 13.39 -5.31 4.14
N GLY A 77 14.53 -5.81 3.65
CA GLY A 77 14.69 -6.15 2.23
C GLY A 77 13.65 -7.18 1.74
N GLU A 78 13.36 -8.19 2.54
CA GLU A 78 12.34 -9.20 2.22
C GLU A 78 10.92 -8.60 2.20
N LEU A 79 10.60 -7.70 3.14
CA LEU A 79 9.32 -6.98 3.13
C LEU A 79 9.17 -6.12 1.85
N LEU A 80 10.23 -5.43 1.44
CA LEU A 80 10.20 -4.58 0.25
C LEU A 80 9.99 -5.42 -1.02
N GLU A 81 10.64 -6.58 -1.13
CA GLU A 81 10.43 -7.51 -2.26
C GLU A 81 9.02 -8.11 -2.27
N LEU A 82 8.47 -8.43 -1.09
CA LEU A 82 7.08 -8.87 -0.96
C LEU A 82 6.11 -7.79 -1.47
N ILE A 83 6.29 -6.54 -1.04
CA ILE A 83 5.45 -5.43 -1.51
C ILE A 83 5.59 -5.23 -3.02
N ARG A 84 6.82 -5.26 -3.56
CA ARG A 84 7.09 -5.09 -5.00
C ARG A 84 6.47 -6.19 -5.87
N SER A 85 6.38 -7.40 -5.36
CA SER A 85 5.87 -8.57 -6.09
C SER A 85 4.37 -8.79 -5.92
N THR A 86 3.72 -8.04 -5.03
CA THR A 86 2.29 -8.17 -4.75
C THR A 86 1.46 -7.61 -5.90
N ASP A 87 0.52 -8.41 -6.40
CA ASP A 87 -0.54 -7.91 -7.29
C ASP A 87 -1.56 -7.11 -6.46
N LEU A 88 -1.60 -5.80 -6.68
CA LEU A 88 -2.54 -4.88 -6.02
C LEU A 88 -3.96 -4.93 -6.63
N PHE A 89 -4.14 -5.67 -7.72
CA PHE A 89 -5.37 -5.76 -8.50
C PHE A 89 -5.76 -7.23 -8.78
N PRO A 90 -5.96 -8.06 -7.74
CA PRO A 90 -6.17 -9.50 -7.91
C PRO A 90 -7.56 -9.85 -8.45
N ASP A 91 -8.59 -9.07 -8.11
CA ASP A 91 -9.98 -9.38 -8.46
C ASP A 91 -10.39 -8.81 -9.82
N SER A 92 -9.72 -7.77 -10.30
CA SER A 92 -9.99 -7.11 -11.58
C SER A 92 -8.77 -6.29 -12.00
N PRO A 93 -8.49 -6.16 -13.31
CA PRO A 93 -7.44 -5.25 -13.77
C PRO A 93 -7.75 -3.80 -13.38
N PRO A 94 -6.72 -2.96 -13.19
CA PRO A 94 -6.93 -1.54 -12.96
C PRO A 94 -7.69 -0.91 -14.11
N VAL A 95 -8.36 0.20 -13.86
CA VAL A 95 -9.01 0.98 -14.93
C VAL A 95 -7.98 1.50 -15.94
N ARG A 96 -6.75 1.77 -15.49
CA ARG A 96 -5.61 2.14 -16.33
C ARG A 96 -4.48 1.14 -16.16
N GLU A 97 -4.02 0.56 -17.26
CA GLU A 97 -2.91 -0.40 -17.25
C GLU A 97 -1.64 0.17 -16.63
N ASP A 98 -1.39 1.47 -16.79
CA ASP A 98 -0.21 2.13 -16.23
C ASP A 98 -0.18 2.16 -14.69
N SER A 99 -1.30 1.81 -14.01
CA SER A 99 -1.39 1.72 -12.55
C SER A 99 -0.69 0.48 -11.97
N ARG A 100 -0.25 -0.49 -12.80
CA ARG A 100 0.46 -1.71 -12.37
C ARG A 100 2.00 -1.56 -12.32
N ASN A 101 2.55 -0.35 -12.53
CA ASN A 101 4.00 -0.12 -12.71
C ASN A 101 4.77 0.20 -11.42
#